data_AF-A0A0R0C1G5-F1
#
_entry.id   AF-A0A0R0C1G5-F1
#
_cell.length_a   1.000
_cell.length_b   1.000
_cell.length_c   1.000
_cell.angle_alpha   90.00
_cell.angle_beta   90.00
_cell.angle_gamma   90.00
#
_symmetry.space_group_name_H-M   'P 1'
#
loop_
_entity.id
_entity.type
_entity.pdbx_description
1 polymer ?
#
loop_
_entity_poly.entity_id
_entity_poly.type
_entity_poly.pdbx_seq_one_letter_code
_entity_poly.pdbx_strand_id
1 'polypeptide(L)'
;MTGTRRSKPRYAELGDLLQAAIEKGEYAVGTLLPTELELCERFSVSRHTARAALAQLISAGLVQRRPGAGTRVIAQSAAMRYEHEIDTVDLLMQYGNSTRLKVLEAQRLVADAAIAQRLDIAEGKEYLRLHCLRLEEQTREPIAVTEMLVPVRSGVPVDKLLDVAGAARAVARFLDPSRLSRVEQVFDAASFDAADAKLLDIKKTEPAMRVQRRYRDANGRLLLMAISLHPPGRFAYSMVLSRNHR
;
A
#
# COMPACT_ATOMS: atom_id res chain seq x y z
N MET A 1 13.13 36.25 26.40
CA MET A 1 11.90 35.49 26.08
C MET A 1 12.31 34.06 25.76
N THR A 2 12.17 33.16 26.72
CA THR A 2 12.71 31.78 26.66
C THR A 2 11.67 30.88 26.00
N GLY A 3 11.98 30.39 24.79
CA GLY A 3 11.10 29.49 24.04
C GLY A 3 11.10 28.09 24.64
N THR A 4 9.95 27.64 25.14
CA THR A 4 9.73 26.28 25.63
C THR A 4 9.92 25.27 24.48
N ARG A 5 11.05 24.57 24.48
CA ARG A 5 11.27 23.35 23.68
C ARG A 5 10.19 22.34 24.11
N ARG A 6 9.15 22.10 23.30
CA ARG A 6 8.20 21.02 23.58
C ARG A 6 8.99 19.70 23.52
N SER A 7 9.24 19.07 24.67
CA SER A 7 9.86 17.75 24.70
C SER A 7 8.92 16.75 24.04
N LYS A 8 9.47 15.84 23.25
CA LYS A 8 8.69 14.77 22.63
C LYS A 8 8.07 13.90 23.75
N PRO A 9 6.83 13.40 23.60
CA PRO A 9 6.25 12.51 24.59
C PRO A 9 7.12 11.25 24.77
N ARG A 10 7.33 10.79 26.01
CA ARG A 10 8.19 9.64 26.32
C ARG A 10 7.87 8.37 25.52
N TYR A 11 6.60 8.13 25.20
CA TYR A 11 6.22 6.96 24.38
C TYR A 11 6.77 7.07 22.96
N ALA A 12 6.82 8.29 22.41
CA ALA A 12 7.27 8.52 21.06
C ALA A 12 8.79 8.49 20.97
N GLU A 13 9.50 8.91 22.04
CA GLU A 13 10.96 8.70 22.16
C GLU A 13 11.30 7.20 22.20
N LEU A 14 10.56 6.41 22.99
CA LEU A 14 10.74 4.95 23.03
C LEU A 14 10.38 4.29 21.68
N GLY A 15 9.32 4.75 21.02
CA GLY A 15 8.93 4.28 19.69
C GLY A 15 10.03 4.49 18.66
N ASP A 16 10.60 5.70 18.58
CA ASP A 16 11.72 6.01 17.69
C ASP A 16 12.96 5.14 17.97
N LEU A 17 13.29 4.93 19.25
CA LEU A 17 14.43 4.11 19.65
C LEU A 17 14.28 2.66 19.20
N LEU A 18 13.10 2.08 19.41
CA LEU A 18 12.80 0.71 19.00
C LEU A 18 12.76 0.58 17.47
N GLN A 19 12.22 1.57 16.77
CA GLN A 19 12.25 1.62 15.32
C GLN A 19 13.70 1.66 14.79
N ALA A 20 14.56 2.53 15.33
CA ALA A 20 15.95 2.60 14.92
C ALA A 20 16.72 1.29 15.18
N ALA A 21 16.40 0.56 16.25
CA ALA A 21 16.98 -0.75 16.55
C ALA A 21 16.52 -1.82 15.54
N ILE A 22 15.24 -1.80 15.14
CA ILE A 22 14.71 -2.65 14.07
C ILE A 22 15.41 -2.34 12.73
N GLU A 23 15.58 -1.06 12.40
CA GLU A 23 16.26 -0.59 11.18
C GLU A 23 17.73 -0.98 11.10
N LYS A 24 18.41 -1.05 12.23
CA LYS A 24 19.80 -1.56 12.34
C LYS A 24 19.88 -3.08 12.32
N GLY A 25 18.76 -3.79 12.34
CA GLY A 25 18.70 -5.25 12.39
C GLY A 25 18.99 -5.84 13.78
N GLU A 26 19.01 -5.03 14.84
CA GLU A 26 19.15 -5.52 16.23
C GLU A 26 17.96 -6.41 16.62
N TYR A 27 16.79 -6.14 16.04
CA TYR A 27 15.64 -7.04 16.03
C TYR A 27 15.33 -7.45 14.60
N ALA A 28 15.70 -8.68 14.22
CA ALA A 28 15.50 -9.19 12.88
C ALA A 28 14.00 -9.47 12.58
N VAL A 29 13.62 -9.41 11.30
CA VAL A 29 12.28 -9.80 10.87
C VAL A 29 12.01 -11.24 11.31
N GLY A 30 10.84 -11.45 11.91
CA GLY A 30 10.43 -12.73 12.46
C GLY A 30 10.80 -12.93 13.94
N THR A 31 11.63 -12.09 14.57
CA THR A 31 11.92 -12.22 16.01
C THR A 31 10.89 -11.50 16.87
N LEU A 32 10.89 -11.79 18.16
CA LEU A 32 10.05 -11.07 19.13
C LEU A 32 10.77 -9.82 19.62
N LEU A 33 10.01 -8.73 19.78
CA LEU A 33 10.42 -7.61 20.61
C LEU A 33 10.28 -7.98 22.10
N PRO A 34 10.98 -7.27 22.99
CA PRO A 34 10.75 -7.38 24.42
C PRO A 34 9.28 -7.10 24.77
N THR A 35 8.80 -7.80 25.79
CA THR A 35 7.45 -7.65 26.36
C THR A 35 7.26 -6.25 26.96
N GLU A 36 6.00 -5.86 27.18
CA GLU A 36 5.68 -4.58 27.85
C GLU A 36 6.40 -4.46 29.21
N LEU A 37 6.54 -5.56 29.95
CA LEU A 37 7.22 -5.58 31.24
C LEU A 37 8.73 -5.35 31.10
N GLU A 38 9.38 -6.07 30.18
CA GLU A 38 10.82 -5.91 29.92
C GLU A 38 11.15 -4.51 29.38
N LEU A 39 10.26 -3.91 28.59
CA LEU A 39 10.41 -2.52 28.13
C LEU A 39 10.28 -1.53 29.30
N CYS A 40 9.36 -1.77 30.24
CA CYS A 40 9.25 -0.96 31.45
C CYS A 40 10.53 -0.98 32.28
N GLU A 41 11.10 -2.17 32.48
CA GLU A 41 12.34 -2.36 33.26
C GLU A 41 13.54 -1.74 32.54
N ARG A 42 13.72 -2.04 31.25
CA ARG A 42 14.90 -1.59 30.48
C ARG A 42 14.95 -0.08 30.26
N PHE A 43 13.79 0.56 30.08
CA PHE A 43 13.71 1.98 29.71
C PHE A 43 13.14 2.88 30.82
N SER A 44 12.86 2.32 32.01
CA SER A 44 12.28 3.08 33.15
C SER A 44 11.01 3.85 32.76
N VAL A 45 10.08 3.17 32.07
CA VAL A 45 8.81 3.75 31.60
C VAL A 45 7.60 3.04 32.19
N SER A 46 6.47 3.73 32.24
CA SER A 46 5.20 3.11 32.65
C SER A 46 4.72 2.08 31.61
N ARG A 47 3.89 1.10 32.03
CA ARG A 47 3.25 0.16 31.10
C ARG A 47 2.43 0.87 30.03
N HIS A 48 1.79 1.98 30.38
CA HIS A 48 1.04 2.80 29.43
C HIS A 48 1.95 3.37 28.34
N THR A 49 3.14 3.86 28.73
CA THR A 49 4.15 4.38 27.81
C THR A 49 4.73 3.29 26.90
N ALA A 50 5.06 2.12 27.45
CA ALA A 50 5.54 0.98 26.65
C ALA A 50 4.48 0.51 25.65
N ARG A 51 3.22 0.39 26.08
CA ARG A 51 2.11 0.02 25.22
C ARG A 51 1.85 1.04 24.12
N ALA A 52 1.94 2.34 24.41
CA ALA A 52 1.79 3.40 23.42
C ALA A 52 2.94 3.42 22.40
N ALA A 53 4.18 3.14 22.83
CA ALA A 53 5.33 3.01 21.93
C ALA A 53 5.17 1.80 20.99
N LEU A 54 4.74 0.65 21.52
CA LEU A 54 4.45 -0.53 20.69
C LEU A 54 3.28 -0.26 19.72
N ALA A 55 2.24 0.47 20.15
CA ALA A 55 1.15 0.86 19.26
C ALA A 55 1.63 1.75 18.11
N GLN A 56 2.59 2.64 18.35
CA GLN A 56 3.22 3.42 17.28
C GLN A 56 3.95 2.51 16.28
N LEU A 57 4.70 1.51 16.74
CA LEU A 57 5.39 0.56 15.85
C LEU A 57 4.41 -0.32 15.06
N ILE A 58 3.30 -0.72 15.68
CA ILE A 58 2.20 -1.44 15.01
C ILE A 58 1.59 -0.56 13.93
N SER A 59 1.30 0.71 14.26
CA SER A 59 0.78 1.69 13.30
C SER A 59 1.77 1.98 12.16
N ALA A 60 3.06 1.88 12.43
CA ALA A 60 4.13 2.02 11.43
C ALA A 60 4.36 0.74 10.62
N GLY A 61 3.65 -0.36 10.89
CA GLY A 61 3.80 -1.63 10.18
C GLY A 61 5.11 -2.36 10.49
N LEU A 62 5.84 -1.96 11.53
CA LEU A 62 7.12 -2.57 11.89
C LEU A 62 6.95 -3.87 12.66
N VAL A 63 5.86 -3.98 13.44
CA VAL A 63 5.61 -5.12 14.32
C VAL A 63 4.15 -5.54 14.33
N GLN A 64 3.89 -6.81 14.63
CA GLN A 64 2.54 -7.36 14.84
C GLN A 64 2.42 -7.91 16.27
N ARG A 65 1.33 -7.57 16.97
CA ARG A 65 0.99 -8.17 18.26
C ARG A 65 0.06 -9.37 18.06
N ARG A 66 0.35 -10.49 18.72
CA ARG A 66 -0.55 -11.65 18.83
C ARG A 66 -0.81 -11.98 20.30
N PRO A 67 -2.08 -12.07 20.75
CA PRO A 67 -2.40 -12.51 22.10
C PRO A 67 -1.69 -13.83 22.43
N GLY A 68 -1.01 -13.89 23.58
CA GLY A 68 -0.26 -15.08 24.03
C GLY A 68 1.09 -15.34 23.35
N ALA A 69 1.37 -14.74 22.19
CA ALA A 69 2.60 -14.97 21.42
C ALA A 69 3.58 -13.78 21.37
N GLY A 70 3.18 -12.63 21.92
CA GLY A 70 4.03 -11.44 22.03
C GLY A 70 3.94 -10.50 20.82
N THR A 71 4.93 -9.62 20.69
CA THR A 71 5.05 -8.65 19.60
C THR A 71 6.18 -9.06 18.68
N ARG A 72 5.88 -9.39 17.42
CA ARG A 72 6.86 -9.88 16.44
C ARG A 72 7.26 -8.78 15.48
N VAL A 73 8.54 -8.65 15.18
CA VAL A 73 9.04 -7.78 14.11
C VAL A 73 8.62 -8.37 12.78
N ILE A 74 7.90 -7.58 11.99
CA ILE A 74 7.45 -7.98 10.66
C ILE A 74 8.21 -7.24 9.58
N ALA A 75 8.67 -6.02 9.81
CA ALA A 75 9.39 -5.17 8.84
C ALA A 75 10.69 -4.62 9.41
N GLN A 76 11.66 -4.32 8.54
CA GLN A 76 12.95 -3.72 8.91
C GLN A 76 13.01 -2.20 8.78
N SER A 77 12.08 -1.55 8.08
CA SER A 77 12.04 -0.08 8.05
C SER A 77 10.60 0.41 7.90
N ALA A 78 10.31 1.57 8.48
CA ALA A 78 8.98 2.19 8.40
C ALA A 78 8.63 2.68 6.98
N ALA A 79 9.56 2.54 6.03
CA ALA A 79 9.28 2.71 4.60
C ALA A 79 8.29 1.66 4.08
N MET A 80 7.95 0.64 4.87
CA MET A 80 7.09 -0.45 4.47
C MET A 80 5.76 -0.42 5.20
N ARG A 81 4.72 0.03 4.50
CA ARG A 81 3.37 -0.42 4.83
C ARG A 81 3.30 -1.91 4.56
N TYR A 82 3.38 -2.68 5.64
CA TYR A 82 3.06 -4.09 5.65
C TYR A 82 1.56 -4.24 5.38
N GLU A 83 1.21 -4.78 4.20
CA GLU A 83 -0.15 -5.23 3.94
C GLU A 83 -0.37 -6.51 4.76
N HIS A 84 -0.87 -6.35 5.99
CA HIS A 84 -1.42 -7.45 6.77
C HIS A 84 -2.79 -7.80 6.19
N GLU A 85 -2.89 -9.00 5.59
CA GLU A 85 -4.16 -9.72 5.38
C GLU A 85 -5.24 -8.87 4.70
N ILE A 86 -5.00 -8.40 3.47
CA ILE A 86 -6.07 -7.88 2.62
C ILE A 86 -6.86 -9.08 2.07
N ASP A 87 -7.76 -9.60 2.90
CA ASP A 87 -8.71 -10.64 2.54
C ASP A 87 -10.11 -10.08 2.23
N THR A 88 -10.33 -8.79 2.53
CA THR A 88 -11.58 -8.07 2.26
C THR A 88 -11.36 -6.82 1.42
N VAL A 89 -12.42 -6.42 0.69
CA VAL A 89 -12.44 -5.18 -0.09
C VAL A 89 -12.23 -3.96 0.83
N ASP A 90 -12.77 -3.98 2.04
CA ASP A 90 -12.66 -2.86 2.97
C ASP A 90 -11.22 -2.58 3.43
N LEU A 91 -10.44 -3.64 3.72
CA LEU A 91 -9.02 -3.50 4.07
C LEU A 91 -8.19 -2.98 2.89
N LEU A 92 -8.55 -3.38 1.65
CA LEU A 92 -7.93 -2.82 0.45
C LEU A 92 -8.24 -1.32 0.29
N MET A 93 -9.45 -0.91 0.66
CA MET A 93 -9.85 0.49 0.58
C MET A 93 -9.17 1.33 1.66
N GLN A 94 -8.80 0.76 2.81
CA GLN A 94 -7.94 1.42 3.80
C GLN A 94 -6.53 1.70 3.25
N TYR A 95 -5.97 0.81 2.40
CA TYR A 95 -4.76 1.12 1.63
C TYR A 95 -4.99 2.29 0.66
N GLY A 96 -6.15 2.31 0.00
CA GLY A 96 -6.59 3.46 -0.79
C GLY A 96 -6.64 4.77 0.00
N ASN A 97 -7.13 4.73 1.24
CA ASN A 97 -7.32 5.91 2.11
C ASN A 97 -6.01 6.44 2.72
N SER A 98 -5.00 5.59 2.83
CA SER A 98 -3.69 5.98 3.35
C SER A 98 -2.75 6.47 2.24
N THR A 99 -3.17 6.44 0.98
CA THR A 99 -2.34 6.83 -0.17
C THR A 99 -3.06 7.85 -1.04
N ARG A 100 -2.30 8.67 -1.76
CA ARG A 100 -2.85 9.60 -2.75
C ARG A 100 -2.53 9.13 -4.14
N LEU A 101 -3.54 9.07 -4.99
CA LEU A 101 -3.37 8.86 -6.41
C LEU A 101 -3.19 10.20 -7.10
N LYS A 102 -2.08 10.38 -7.82
CA LYS A 102 -1.88 11.47 -8.77
C LYS A 102 -1.90 10.89 -10.18
N VAL A 103 -2.84 11.31 -11.01
CA VAL A 103 -2.83 10.94 -12.43
C VAL A 103 -1.84 11.86 -13.13
N LEU A 104 -0.93 11.27 -13.90
CA LEU A 104 0.09 11.99 -14.68
C LEU A 104 -0.37 12.13 -16.14
N GLU A 105 -1.00 11.08 -16.66
CA GLU A 105 -1.47 11.01 -18.02
C GLU A 105 -2.75 10.16 -18.09
N ALA A 106 -3.64 10.50 -19.00
CA ALA A 106 -4.84 9.73 -19.30
C ALA A 106 -5.07 9.72 -20.82
N GLN A 107 -5.23 8.53 -21.39
CA GLN A 107 -5.39 8.33 -22.83
C GLN A 107 -6.59 7.41 -23.10
N ARG A 108 -7.25 7.63 -24.23
CA ARG A 108 -8.23 6.69 -24.81
C ARG A 108 -7.55 5.92 -25.93
N LEU A 109 -7.65 4.60 -25.88
CA LEU A 109 -6.98 3.68 -26.78
C LEU A 109 -7.94 2.58 -27.26
N VAL A 110 -7.57 1.88 -28.32
CA VAL A 110 -8.29 0.73 -28.87
C VAL A 110 -7.56 -0.55 -28.47
N ALA A 111 -8.29 -1.53 -27.96
CA ALA A 111 -7.73 -2.80 -27.49
C ALA A 111 -7.33 -3.69 -28.67
N ASP A 112 -6.07 -4.11 -28.69
CA ASP A 112 -5.63 -5.28 -29.46
C ASP A 112 -6.09 -6.58 -28.78
N ALA A 113 -5.81 -7.74 -29.39
CA ALA A 113 -6.18 -9.04 -28.85
C ALA A 113 -5.67 -9.27 -27.41
N ALA A 114 -4.46 -8.84 -27.09
CA ALA A 114 -3.84 -9.06 -25.77
C ALA A 114 -4.50 -8.21 -24.68
N ILE A 115 -4.73 -6.92 -24.96
CA ILE A 115 -5.44 -6.02 -24.04
C ILE A 115 -6.91 -6.42 -23.92
N ALA A 116 -7.54 -6.83 -25.02
CA ALA A 116 -8.92 -7.28 -25.02
C ALA A 116 -9.13 -8.48 -24.09
N GLN A 117 -8.27 -9.49 -24.20
CA GLN A 117 -8.26 -10.64 -23.29
C GLN A 117 -8.02 -10.20 -21.84
N ARG A 118 -7.05 -9.33 -21.58
CA ARG A 118 -6.77 -8.82 -20.23
C ARG A 118 -7.95 -8.03 -19.65
N LEU A 119 -8.72 -7.32 -20.46
CA LEU A 119 -9.81 -6.45 -20.02
C LEU A 119 -11.19 -7.09 -20.06
N ASP A 120 -11.30 -8.37 -20.40
CA ASP A 120 -12.56 -9.07 -20.61
C ASP A 120 -13.48 -8.30 -21.58
N ILE A 121 -12.92 -7.78 -22.68
CA ILE A 121 -13.63 -7.08 -23.78
C ILE A 121 -13.31 -7.72 -25.13
N ALA A 122 -14.10 -7.37 -26.15
CA ALA A 122 -13.77 -7.72 -27.52
C ALA A 122 -12.61 -6.86 -28.05
N GLU A 123 -11.80 -7.43 -28.95
CA GLU A 123 -10.81 -6.69 -29.73
C GLU A 123 -11.47 -5.55 -30.52
N GLY A 124 -10.75 -4.44 -30.68
CA GLY A 124 -11.26 -3.24 -31.33
C GLY A 124 -12.16 -2.37 -30.44
N LYS A 125 -12.43 -2.78 -29.18
CA LYS A 125 -13.15 -1.94 -28.21
C LYS A 125 -12.23 -0.93 -27.55
N GLU A 126 -12.79 0.22 -27.19
CA GLU A 126 -12.06 1.27 -26.52
C GLU A 126 -11.83 0.96 -25.03
N TYR A 127 -10.70 1.42 -24.52
CA TYR A 127 -10.37 1.46 -23.11
C TYR A 127 -9.63 2.75 -22.79
N LEU A 128 -9.60 3.13 -21.52
CA LEU A 128 -8.77 4.21 -21.01
C LEU A 128 -7.52 3.63 -20.36
N ARG A 129 -6.38 4.28 -20.60
CA ARG A 129 -5.11 4.02 -19.91
C ARG A 129 -4.76 5.26 -19.10
N LEU A 130 -4.67 5.11 -17.79
CA LEU A 130 -4.24 6.17 -16.89
C LEU A 130 -2.88 5.80 -16.31
N HIS A 131 -1.87 6.63 -16.56
CA HIS A 131 -0.58 6.50 -15.91
C HIS A 131 -0.56 7.38 -14.66
N CYS A 132 -0.31 6.77 -13.52
CA CYS A 132 -0.47 7.39 -12.21
C CYS A 132 0.79 7.24 -11.37
N LEU A 133 1.02 8.20 -10.50
CA LEU A 133 1.95 8.11 -9.38
C LEU A 133 1.15 7.97 -8.10
N ARG A 134 1.46 6.94 -7.30
CA ARG A 134 0.89 6.79 -5.96
C ARG A 134 1.87 7.36 -4.95
N LEU A 135 1.35 8.23 -4.09
CA LEU A 135 2.10 8.92 -3.06
C LEU A 135 1.63 8.47 -1.68
N GLU A 136 2.52 8.49 -0.72
CA GLU A 136 2.14 8.45 0.69
C GLU A 136 1.33 9.72 1.05
N GLU A 137 0.31 9.58 1.91
CA GLU A 137 -0.66 10.64 2.22
C GLU A 137 -0.03 11.85 2.94
N GLN A 138 0.88 11.59 3.88
CA GLN A 138 1.52 12.56 4.79
C GLN A 138 2.83 13.12 4.21
N THR A 139 3.79 12.25 3.89
CA THR A 139 5.14 12.61 3.41
C THR A 139 5.13 13.00 1.94
N ARG A 140 4.11 12.58 1.18
CA ARG A 140 4.03 12.74 -0.29
C ARG A 140 5.14 12.04 -1.06
N GLU A 141 5.86 11.12 -0.43
CA GLU A 141 6.88 10.34 -1.12
C GLU A 141 6.25 9.39 -2.15
N PRO A 142 6.85 9.22 -3.34
CA PRO A 142 6.38 8.26 -4.32
C PRO A 142 6.56 6.82 -3.85
N ILE A 143 5.48 6.05 -3.80
CA ILE A 143 5.51 4.65 -3.36
C ILE A 143 5.32 3.65 -4.50
N ALA A 144 4.71 4.07 -5.61
CA ALA A 144 4.51 3.25 -6.79
C ALA A 144 4.18 4.09 -8.01
N VAL A 145 4.58 3.61 -9.18
CA VAL A 145 3.90 3.95 -10.43
C VAL A 145 2.74 2.97 -10.63
N THR A 146 1.64 3.44 -11.21
CA THR A 146 0.45 2.61 -11.42
C THR A 146 -0.15 2.90 -12.77
N GLU A 147 -0.32 1.85 -13.57
CA GLU A 147 -1.12 1.89 -14.78
C GLU A 147 -2.53 1.38 -14.47
N MET A 148 -3.54 2.16 -14.83
CA MET A 148 -4.93 1.76 -14.72
C MET A 148 -5.56 1.63 -16.10
N LEU A 149 -6.14 0.47 -16.36
CA LEU A 149 -6.81 0.13 -17.61
C LEU A 149 -8.32 0.00 -17.36
N VAL A 150 -9.11 0.84 -18.02
CA VAL A 150 -10.56 0.98 -17.79
C VAL A 150 -11.32 0.69 -19.07
N PRO A 151 -12.04 -0.44 -19.20
CA PRO A 151 -12.87 -0.70 -20.36
C PRO A 151 -13.93 0.41 -20.56
N VAL A 152 -14.02 1.00 -21.75
CA VAL A 152 -15.03 2.03 -22.03
C VAL A 152 -16.38 1.36 -22.26
N ARG A 153 -17.34 1.66 -21.39
CA ARG A 153 -18.68 1.07 -21.38
C ARG A 153 -19.68 2.03 -20.73
N SER A 154 -20.98 1.73 -20.83
CA SER A 154 -22.02 2.49 -20.12
C SER A 154 -21.73 2.52 -18.61
N GLY A 155 -21.90 3.70 -18.01
CA GLY A 155 -21.64 3.99 -16.59
C GLY A 155 -20.20 4.37 -16.25
N VAL A 156 -19.26 4.33 -17.21
CA VAL A 156 -17.88 4.81 -17.01
C VAL A 156 -17.83 6.32 -17.24
N PRO A 157 -17.31 7.12 -16.29
CA PRO A 157 -17.25 8.57 -16.42
C PRO A 157 -16.05 9.00 -17.29
N VAL A 158 -16.08 8.64 -18.58
CA VAL A 158 -14.92 8.75 -19.49
C VAL A 158 -14.31 10.15 -19.51
N ASP A 159 -15.13 11.19 -19.69
CA ASP A 159 -14.61 12.57 -19.79
C ASP A 159 -13.91 13.02 -18.50
N LYS A 160 -14.44 12.59 -17.34
CA LYS A 160 -13.83 12.90 -16.03
C LYS A 160 -12.55 12.11 -15.77
N LEU A 161 -12.39 10.94 -16.39
CA LEU A 161 -11.17 10.12 -16.29
C LEU A 161 -10.09 10.60 -17.25
N LEU A 162 -10.46 11.23 -18.38
CA LEU A 162 -9.53 11.85 -19.32
C LEU A 162 -9.06 13.24 -18.85
N ASP A 163 -9.85 13.94 -18.04
CA ASP A 163 -9.39 15.14 -17.34
C ASP A 163 -8.42 14.78 -16.21
N VAL A 164 -7.12 14.89 -16.47
CA VAL A 164 -6.04 14.55 -15.53
C VAL A 164 -6.22 15.23 -14.15
N ALA A 165 -6.72 16.47 -14.11
CA ALA A 165 -6.92 17.20 -12.85
C ALA A 165 -8.04 16.57 -11.99
N GLY A 166 -9.11 16.08 -12.63
CA GLY A 166 -10.25 15.45 -11.97
C GLY A 166 -10.16 13.92 -11.85
N ALA A 167 -9.27 13.28 -12.61
CA ALA A 167 -9.24 11.84 -12.83
C ALA A 167 -9.05 11.05 -11.52
N ALA A 168 -8.18 11.49 -10.61
CA ALA A 168 -8.00 10.81 -9.33
C ALA A 168 -9.31 10.73 -8.52
N ARG A 169 -10.09 11.81 -8.47
CA ARG A 169 -11.40 11.84 -7.80
C ARG A 169 -12.44 11.02 -8.58
N ALA A 170 -12.36 10.99 -9.90
CA ALA A 170 -13.21 10.15 -10.72
C ALA A 170 -12.95 8.66 -10.47
N VAL A 171 -11.68 8.23 -10.41
CA VAL A 171 -11.28 6.86 -10.04
C VAL A 171 -11.79 6.49 -8.65
N ALA A 172 -11.58 7.34 -7.65
CA ALA A 172 -12.02 7.06 -6.27
C ALA A 172 -13.54 6.83 -6.18
N ARG A 173 -14.35 7.66 -6.85
CA ARG A 173 -15.82 7.44 -6.92
C ARG A 173 -16.20 6.25 -7.78
N PHE A 174 -15.41 5.95 -8.81
CA PHE A 174 -15.70 4.84 -9.71
C PHE A 174 -15.47 3.49 -9.03
N LEU A 175 -14.46 3.41 -8.15
CA LEU A 175 -14.14 2.26 -7.30
C LEU A 175 -14.77 2.34 -5.91
N ASP A 176 -15.96 2.96 -5.79
CA ASP A 176 -16.71 2.96 -4.54
C ASP A 176 -16.91 1.51 -4.04
N PRO A 177 -16.59 1.19 -2.77
CA PRO A 177 -16.67 -0.17 -2.24
C PRO A 177 -18.05 -0.80 -2.42
N SER A 178 -19.13 -0.02 -2.35
CA SER A 178 -20.51 -0.49 -2.56
C SER A 178 -20.77 -1.03 -3.97
N ARG A 179 -19.91 -0.68 -4.93
CA ARG A 179 -19.98 -1.13 -6.32
C ARG A 179 -19.10 -2.36 -6.59
N LEU A 180 -18.26 -2.76 -5.63
CA LEU A 180 -17.30 -3.85 -5.77
C LEU A 180 -17.86 -5.11 -5.10
N SER A 181 -17.80 -6.23 -5.83
CA SER A 181 -18.12 -7.55 -5.27
C SER A 181 -16.89 -8.42 -5.07
N ARG A 182 -15.88 -8.21 -5.92
CA ARG A 182 -14.67 -9.03 -5.96
C ARG A 182 -13.48 -8.20 -6.40
N VAL A 183 -12.37 -8.38 -5.70
CA VAL A 183 -11.05 -7.93 -6.16
C VAL A 183 -10.14 -9.14 -6.26
N GLU A 184 -9.60 -9.38 -7.44
CA GLU A 184 -8.55 -10.39 -7.65
C GLU A 184 -7.20 -9.68 -7.60
N GLN A 185 -6.26 -10.21 -6.83
CA GLN A 185 -4.93 -9.64 -6.70
C GLN A 185 -3.86 -10.68 -7.04
N VAL A 186 -2.87 -10.29 -7.84
CA VAL A 186 -1.72 -11.11 -8.22
C VAL A 186 -0.45 -10.32 -7.94
N PHE A 187 0.55 -11.01 -7.40
CA PHE A 187 1.87 -10.48 -7.11
C PHE A 187 2.91 -11.24 -7.91
N ASP A 188 3.83 -10.52 -8.54
CA ASP A 188 5.00 -11.09 -9.19
C ASP A 188 6.15 -10.08 -9.24
N ALA A 189 7.28 -10.48 -9.82
CA ALA A 189 8.42 -9.60 -10.04
C ALA A 189 8.35 -8.94 -11.42
N ALA A 190 8.79 -7.69 -11.48
CA ALA A 190 8.91 -6.93 -12.72
C ALA A 190 10.14 -6.01 -12.70
N SER A 191 10.30 -5.22 -13.76
CA SER A 191 11.33 -4.18 -13.86
C SER A 191 10.67 -2.84 -14.18
N PHE A 192 11.35 -1.76 -13.80
CA PHE A 192 10.96 -0.41 -14.18
C PHE A 192 11.50 -0.05 -15.56
N ASP A 193 10.74 0.76 -16.30
CA ASP A 193 11.34 1.52 -17.38
C ASP A 193 12.14 2.73 -16.82
N ALA A 194 12.83 3.46 -17.70
CA ALA A 194 13.66 4.58 -17.27
C ALA A 194 12.84 5.79 -16.77
N ALA A 195 11.63 5.99 -17.31
CA ALA A 195 10.78 7.11 -16.94
C ALA A 195 10.16 6.88 -15.55
N ASP A 196 9.67 5.68 -15.30
CA ASP A 196 9.08 5.25 -14.04
C ASP A 196 10.11 5.21 -12.91
N ALA A 197 11.31 4.69 -13.18
CA ALA A 197 12.40 4.71 -12.20
C ALA A 197 12.76 6.14 -11.79
N LYS A 198 12.74 7.09 -12.74
CA LYS A 198 12.98 8.50 -12.46
C LYS A 198 11.86 9.13 -11.63
N LEU A 199 10.59 8.80 -11.90
CA LEU A 199 9.45 9.28 -11.11
C LEU A 199 9.51 8.81 -9.65
N LEU A 200 10.12 7.65 -9.42
CA LEU A 200 10.28 7.06 -8.09
C LEU A 200 11.61 7.43 -7.41
N ASP A 201 12.51 8.13 -8.09
CA ASP A 201 13.87 8.41 -7.58
C ASP A 201 14.63 7.12 -7.17
N ILE A 202 14.68 6.16 -8.09
CA ILE A 202 15.37 4.87 -7.91
C ILE A 202 16.25 4.55 -9.12
N LYS A 203 17.13 3.56 -8.99
CA LYS A 203 17.87 3.04 -10.15
C LYS A 203 16.97 2.14 -10.97
N LYS A 204 17.01 2.26 -12.31
CA LYS A 204 16.27 1.38 -13.24
C LYS A 204 16.55 -0.12 -13.03
N THR A 205 17.74 -0.46 -12.56
CA THR A 205 18.16 -1.84 -12.30
C THR A 205 17.53 -2.45 -11.05
N GLU A 206 16.85 -1.65 -10.22
CA GLU A 206 16.15 -2.17 -9.06
C GLU A 206 14.94 -3.00 -9.47
N PRO A 207 14.68 -4.14 -8.79
CA PRO A 207 13.52 -4.96 -9.09
C PRO A 207 12.24 -4.27 -8.62
N ALA A 208 11.13 -4.53 -9.29
CA ALA A 208 9.81 -4.11 -8.86
C ALA A 208 9.02 -5.29 -8.29
N MET A 209 8.33 -5.06 -7.17
CA MET A 209 7.16 -5.87 -6.82
C MET A 209 5.99 -5.34 -7.64
N ARG A 210 5.45 -6.17 -8.54
CA ARG A 210 4.28 -5.81 -9.34
C ARG A 210 3.04 -6.38 -8.68
N VAL A 211 2.08 -5.50 -8.42
CA VAL A 211 0.78 -5.81 -7.85
C VAL A 211 -0.28 -5.55 -8.92
N GLN A 212 -0.94 -6.59 -9.38
CA GLN A 212 -2.05 -6.50 -10.32
C GLN A 212 -3.37 -6.68 -9.57
N ARG A 213 -4.31 -5.75 -9.74
CA ARG A 213 -5.64 -5.80 -9.12
C ARG A 213 -6.72 -5.71 -10.18
N ARG A 214 -7.70 -6.62 -10.14
CA ARG A 214 -8.88 -6.60 -11.01
C ARG A 214 -10.11 -6.33 -10.17
N TYR A 215 -10.77 -5.21 -10.41
CA TYR A 215 -11.95 -4.77 -9.67
C TYR A 215 -13.20 -5.18 -10.44
N ARG A 216 -14.06 -6.00 -9.83
CA ARG A 216 -15.31 -6.47 -10.44
C ARG A 216 -16.54 -6.02 -9.66
N ASP A 217 -17.60 -5.73 -10.40
CA ASP A 217 -18.92 -5.43 -9.83
C ASP A 217 -19.71 -6.69 -9.48
N ALA A 218 -20.90 -6.52 -8.88
CA ALA A 218 -21.79 -7.61 -8.50
C ALA A 218 -22.20 -8.55 -9.65
N ASN A 219 -22.09 -8.11 -10.91
CA ASN A 219 -22.38 -8.93 -12.09
C ASN A 219 -21.12 -9.63 -12.64
N GLY A 220 -19.99 -9.57 -11.92
CA GLY A 220 -18.70 -10.14 -12.34
C GLY A 220 -17.98 -9.33 -13.43
N ARG A 221 -18.53 -8.17 -13.81
CA ARG A 221 -17.97 -7.34 -14.88
C ARG A 221 -16.74 -6.60 -14.39
N LEU A 222 -15.66 -6.67 -15.17
CA LEU A 222 -14.44 -5.90 -14.90
C LEU A 222 -14.73 -4.40 -15.03
N LEU A 223 -14.54 -3.67 -13.94
CA LEU A 223 -14.61 -2.21 -13.90
C LEU A 223 -13.27 -1.59 -14.29
N LEU A 224 -12.18 -2.10 -13.71
CA LEU A 224 -10.83 -1.56 -13.87
C LEU A 224 -9.80 -2.64 -13.54
N MET A 225 -8.67 -2.62 -14.26
CA MET A 225 -7.46 -3.34 -13.88
C MET A 225 -6.37 -2.33 -13.51
N ALA A 226 -5.76 -2.48 -12.34
CA ALA A 226 -4.63 -1.66 -11.90
C ALA A 226 -3.36 -2.52 -11.85
N ILE A 227 -2.25 -1.97 -12.33
CA ILE A 227 -0.94 -2.60 -12.34
C ILE A 227 0.01 -1.62 -11.65
N SER A 228 0.39 -1.91 -10.42
CA SER A 228 1.27 -1.06 -9.63
C SER A 228 2.66 -1.67 -9.55
N LEU A 229 3.69 -0.88 -9.84
CA LEU A 229 5.09 -1.28 -9.66
C LEU A 229 5.64 -0.57 -8.42
N HIS A 230 6.02 -1.35 -7.43
CA HIS A 230 6.56 -0.88 -6.17
C HIS A 230 8.07 -1.17 -6.09
N PRO A 231 8.91 -0.19 -5.78
CA PRO A 231 10.33 -0.43 -5.60
C PRO A 231 10.61 -1.14 -4.27
N PRO A 232 11.81 -1.71 -4.11
CA PRO A 232 12.20 -2.38 -2.88
C PRO A 232 12.06 -1.43 -1.69
N GLY A 233 11.59 -1.97 -0.56
CA GLY A 233 11.47 -1.20 0.68
C GLY A 233 10.31 -0.18 0.72
N ARG A 234 9.50 -0.03 -0.35
CA ARG A 234 8.28 0.82 -0.34
C ARG A 234 6.97 0.03 -0.30
N PHE A 235 7.06 -1.29 -0.37
CA PHE A 235 5.93 -2.20 -0.33
C PHE A 235 6.36 -3.57 0.18
N ALA A 236 5.56 -4.15 1.08
CA ALA A 236 5.72 -5.53 1.52
C ALA A 236 4.35 -6.18 1.68
N TYR A 237 4.26 -7.43 1.22
CA TYR A 237 3.09 -8.27 1.42
C TYR A 237 3.41 -9.36 2.44
N SER A 238 2.55 -9.53 3.45
CA SER A 238 2.71 -10.53 4.49
C SER A 238 1.42 -11.32 4.68
N MET A 239 1.53 -12.64 4.62
CA MET A 239 0.41 -13.56 4.84
C MET A 239 0.78 -14.56 5.93
N VAL A 240 -0.18 -14.87 6.79
CA VAL A 240 -0.03 -15.82 7.89
C VAL A 240 -0.98 -16.97 7.62
N LEU A 241 -0.44 -18.17 7.44
CA LEU A 241 -1.25 -19.37 7.25
C LEU A 241 -1.35 -20.13 8.57
N SER A 242 -2.57 -20.38 9.03
CA SER A 242 -2.86 -21.27 10.15
C SER A 242 -3.51 -22.55 9.64
N ARG A 243 -3.23 -23.67 10.30
CA ARG A 243 -3.88 -24.94 9.99
C ARG A 243 -5.26 -24.92 10.68
N ASN A 244 -6.34 -25.14 9.92
CA ASN A 244 -7.66 -25.31 10.53
C ASN A 244 -7.61 -26.49 11.52
N HIS A 245 -7.76 -26.20 12.81
CA HIS A 245 -8.09 -27.22 13.80
C HIS A 245 -9.55 -27.61 13.55
N ARG A 246 -9.74 -28.85 13.08
CA ARG A 246 -11.06 -29.51 13.12
C ARG A 246 -11.36 -29.93 14.56
#